data_AF-A0A6I7N7M4-F1
#
_entry.id   AF-A0A6I7N7M4-F1
#
_cell.length_a   1.000
_cell.length_b   1.000
_cell.length_c   1.000
_cell.angle_alpha   90.00
_cell.angle_beta   90.00
_cell.angle_gamma   90.00
#
_symmetry.space_group_name_H-M   'P 1'
#
loop_
_entity.id
_entity.type
_entity.pdbx_description
1 polymer ?
#
loop_
_entity_poly.entity_id
_entity_poly.type
_entity_poly.pdbx_seq_one_letter_code
_entity_poly.pdbx_strand_id
1 'polypeptide(L)'
;MDIKLIERIEAYLQGDMTSEEVKTFEDQISFDSELREQLMLYKEIEFSMRQINSIQEKDLNETLSNLNKKYIKEVHLEVQKEDTEPKAIPRDKPNYFRLFSALAAIFIMILAAYFLLFRAADPQGLAEKYYAENLVELSQTMGSTEDLIQLGIAAYNQKDYQRAQVYFQEALVQDNKNSDAIKYSGLAYLSEKEYDNAIAAFQELASLPDLFSNPGLFYQAFTLMMRNESGDLERAKLILERVVDQNEEGSRQAQEWLGKL
;
A
#
# COMPACT_ATOMS: atom_id res chain seq x y z
N MET A 1 -14.89 35.56 -8.48
CA MET A 1 -13.43 35.80 -8.44
C MET A 1 -12.82 35.06 -9.62
N ASP A 2 -12.02 35.75 -10.44
CA ASP A 2 -11.38 35.17 -11.63
C ASP A 2 -10.22 34.25 -11.21
N ILE A 3 -10.17 33.03 -11.74
CA ILE A 3 -9.15 32.02 -11.39
C ILE A 3 -7.74 32.54 -11.67
N LYS A 4 -7.56 33.30 -12.75
CA LYS A 4 -6.27 33.90 -13.11
C LYS A 4 -5.78 34.94 -12.11
N LEU A 5 -6.70 35.57 -11.39
CA LEU A 5 -6.36 36.58 -10.37
C LEU A 5 -5.83 35.93 -9.10
N ILE A 6 -6.40 34.77 -8.73
CA ILE A 6 -5.98 33.99 -7.57
C ILE A 6 -4.56 33.45 -7.78
N GLU A 7 -4.29 32.83 -8.94
CA GLU A 7 -2.96 32.33 -9.31
C GLU A 7 -1.89 33.43 -9.24
N ARG A 8 -2.26 34.65 -9.66
CA ARG A 8 -1.36 35.80 -9.62
C ARG A 8 -1.12 36.32 -8.19
N ILE A 9 -2.14 36.31 -7.34
CA ILE A 9 -1.97 36.64 -5.91
C ILE A 9 -1.05 35.61 -5.24
N GLU A 10 -1.23 34.32 -5.53
CA GLU A 10 -0.41 33.23 -4.99
C GLU A 10 1.06 33.33 -5.39
N ALA A 11 1.34 33.50 -6.68
CA ALA A 11 2.71 33.64 -7.18
C ALA A 11 3.42 34.86 -6.57
N TYR A 12 2.70 35.96 -6.32
CA TYR A 12 3.24 37.13 -5.63
C TYR A 12 3.59 36.84 -4.16
N LEU A 13 2.73 36.10 -3.44
CA LEU A 13 2.94 35.78 -2.02
C LEU A 13 4.05 34.74 -1.80
N GLN A 14 4.23 33.82 -2.75
CA GLN A 14 5.26 32.78 -2.71
C GLN A 14 6.63 33.28 -3.18
N GLY A 15 6.68 34.44 -3.85
CA GLY A 15 7.90 35.02 -4.39
C GLY A 15 8.31 34.42 -5.75
N ASP A 16 7.37 33.78 -6.45
CA ASP A 16 7.59 33.08 -7.72
C ASP A 16 7.45 33.98 -8.95
N MET A 17 7.31 35.30 -8.74
CA MET A 17 7.25 36.30 -9.80
C MET A 17 8.62 36.90 -10.12
N THR A 18 8.82 37.27 -11.38
CA THR A 18 9.97 38.07 -11.79
C THR A 18 9.88 39.51 -11.25
N SER A 19 11.01 40.21 -11.13
CA SER A 19 11.03 41.59 -10.62
C SER A 19 10.18 42.58 -11.45
N GLU A 20 10.00 42.32 -12.75
CA GLU A 20 9.15 43.13 -13.62
C GLU A 20 7.65 42.89 -13.37
N GLU A 21 7.27 41.63 -13.13
CA GLU A 21 5.90 41.23 -12.80
C GLU A 21 5.48 41.73 -11.41
N VAL A 22 6.39 41.65 -10.43
CA VAL A 22 6.20 42.19 -9.09
C VAL A 22 5.91 43.68 -9.16
N LYS A 23 6.73 44.46 -9.88
CA LYS A 23 6.54 45.90 -10.02
C LYS A 23 5.19 46.23 -10.68
N THR A 24 4.85 45.51 -11.75
CA THR A 24 3.57 45.68 -12.45
C THR A 24 2.37 45.35 -11.56
N PHE A 25 2.51 44.34 -10.70
CA PHE A 25 1.47 43.94 -9.75
C PHE A 25 1.33 44.93 -8.59
N GLU A 26 2.44 45.42 -8.03
CA GLU A 26 2.45 46.46 -7.00
C GLU A 26 1.84 47.78 -7.51
N ASP A 27 2.17 48.18 -8.74
CA ASP A 27 1.57 49.33 -9.40
C ASP A 27 0.04 49.13 -9.51
N GLN A 28 -0.42 47.95 -9.94
CA GLN A 28 -1.86 47.66 -10.01
C GLN A 28 -2.55 47.66 -8.64
N ILE A 29 -1.94 47.11 -7.59
CA ILE A 29 -2.46 47.17 -6.21
C ILE A 29 -2.57 48.62 -5.72
N SER A 30 -1.70 49.52 -6.19
CA SER A 30 -1.73 50.94 -5.80
C SER A 30 -2.96 51.67 -6.36
N PHE A 31 -3.44 51.29 -7.55
CA PHE A 31 -4.57 51.92 -8.22
C PHE A 31 -5.91 51.18 -8.03
N ASP A 32 -5.86 49.87 -7.78
CA ASP A 32 -7.05 49.02 -7.64
C ASP A 32 -7.31 48.65 -6.17
N SER A 33 -8.31 49.32 -5.58
CA SER A 33 -8.74 49.07 -4.20
C SER A 33 -9.36 47.69 -4.03
N GLU A 34 -10.03 47.15 -5.05
CA GLU A 34 -10.66 45.83 -4.99
C GLU A 34 -9.59 44.73 -5.01
N LEU A 35 -8.58 44.86 -5.88
CA LEU A 35 -7.42 43.97 -5.91
C LEU A 35 -6.66 43.98 -4.59
N ARG A 36 -6.51 45.15 -3.98
CA ARG A 36 -5.87 45.29 -2.66
C ARG A 36 -6.65 44.57 -1.57
N GLU A 37 -7.98 44.71 -1.56
CA GLU A 37 -8.85 44.02 -0.60
C GLU A 37 -8.78 42.50 -0.78
N GLN A 38 -8.77 42.01 -2.02
CA GLN A 38 -8.65 40.59 -2.32
C GLN A 38 -7.29 40.01 -1.90
N LEU A 39 -6.19 40.74 -2.13
CA LEU A 39 -4.86 40.36 -1.65
C LEU A 39 -4.81 40.31 -0.11
N MET A 40 -5.43 41.27 0.57
CA MET A 40 -5.48 41.31 2.03
C MET A 40 -6.32 40.16 2.61
N LEU A 41 -7.46 39.84 1.97
CA LEU A 41 -8.27 38.69 2.33
C LEU A 41 -7.48 37.39 2.20
N TYR A 42 -6.75 37.22 1.08
CA TYR A 42 -5.94 36.03 0.84
C TYR A 42 -4.83 35.88 1.89
N LYS A 43 -4.09 36.97 2.20
CA LYS A 43 -3.07 36.99 3.25
C LYS A 43 -3.64 36.62 4.62
N GLU A 44 -4.84 37.09 4.95
CA GLU A 44 -5.48 36.81 6.24
C GLU A 44 -5.97 35.37 6.35
N ILE A 45 -6.53 34.81 5.27
CA ILE A 45 -6.90 33.38 5.21
C ILE A 45 -5.66 32.52 5.37
N GLU A 46 -4.59 32.82 4.64
CA GLU A 46 -3.35 32.04 4.71
C GLU A 46 -2.72 32.11 6.11
N PHE A 47 -2.66 33.31 6.71
CA PHE A 47 -2.19 33.49 8.08
C PHE A 47 -3.03 32.69 9.08
N SER A 48 -4.36 32.72 8.92
CA SER A 48 -5.28 31.98 9.78
C SER A 48 -5.10 30.47 9.61
N MET A 49 -4.95 29.97 8.37
CA MET A 49 -4.70 28.56 8.06
C MET A 49 -3.35 28.07 8.61
N ARG A 50 -2.30 28.90 8.56
CA ARG A 50 -1.01 28.56 9.18
C ARG A 50 -1.10 28.44 10.70
N GLN A 51 -1.96 29.21 11.37
CA GLN A 51 -2.21 29.04 12.82
C GLN A 51 -2.98 27.75 13.15
N ILE A 52 -3.78 27.22 12.21
CA ILE A 52 -4.58 26.01 12.42
C ILE A 52 -3.73 24.72 12.43
N ASN A 53 -2.52 24.74 11.86
CA ASN A 53 -1.58 23.61 11.92
C ASN A 53 -1.12 23.22 13.33
N SER A 54 -1.56 23.93 14.39
CA SER A 54 -1.31 23.55 15.79
C SER A 54 -2.56 23.28 16.64
N ILE A 55 -3.81 23.34 16.13
CA ILE A 55 -5.02 23.25 16.98
C ILE A 55 -6.19 22.46 16.34
N GLN A 56 -6.93 21.71 17.18
CA GLN A 56 -8.03 20.78 16.86
C GLN A 56 -9.17 21.38 16.02
N GLU A 57 -9.89 20.53 15.26
CA GLU A 57 -10.99 20.83 14.31
C GLU A 57 -12.06 21.84 14.77
N LYS A 58 -12.25 22.03 16.08
CA LYS A 58 -13.26 22.95 16.63
C LYS A 58 -12.94 24.44 16.33
N ASP A 59 -11.67 24.80 16.21
CA ASP A 59 -11.22 26.18 16.00
C ASP A 59 -11.28 26.63 14.52
N LEU A 60 -11.24 25.67 13.58
CA LEU A 60 -11.38 25.95 12.14
C LEU A 60 -12.76 26.55 11.81
N ASN A 61 -13.83 25.99 12.40
CA ASN A 61 -15.20 26.46 12.15
C ASN A 61 -15.44 27.87 12.69
N GLU A 62 -14.86 28.21 13.85
CA GLU A 62 -14.95 29.57 14.39
C GLU A 62 -14.18 30.58 13.54
N THR A 63 -12.99 30.19 13.06
CA THR A 63 -12.15 31.02 12.19
C THR A 63 -12.87 31.33 10.87
N LEU A 64 -13.44 30.31 10.22
CA LEU A 64 -14.22 30.48 8.98
C LEU A 64 -15.47 31.34 9.20
N SER A 65 -16.15 31.16 10.33
CA SER A 65 -17.32 31.97 10.71
C SER A 65 -16.95 33.45 10.91
N ASN A 66 -15.81 33.73 11.54
CA ASN A 66 -15.33 35.09 11.77
C ASN A 66 -14.86 35.78 10.49
N LEU A 67 -14.15 35.06 9.61
CA LEU A 67 -13.75 35.55 8.29
C LEU A 67 -14.97 35.89 7.43
N ASN A 68 -15.98 35.03 7.46
CA ASN A 68 -17.25 35.26 6.78
C ASN A 68 -17.92 36.55 7.30
N LYS A 69 -18.04 36.73 8.63
CA LYS A 69 -18.61 37.97 9.21
C LYS A 69 -17.82 39.24 8.90
N LYS A 70 -16.49 39.16 8.82
CA LYS A 70 -15.61 40.33 8.66
C LYS A 70 -15.58 40.84 7.22
N TYR A 71 -15.63 39.94 6.23
CA TYR A 71 -15.47 40.28 4.81
C TYR A 71 -16.73 40.13 3.97
N ILE A 72 -17.66 39.26 4.38
CA ILE A 72 -19.00 39.22 3.79
C ILE A 72 -19.87 40.19 4.59
N LYS A 73 -19.65 41.47 4.32
CA LYS A 73 -20.55 42.54 4.77
C LYS A 73 -21.95 42.19 4.28
N GLU A 74 -22.92 42.14 5.19
CA GLU A 74 -24.32 41.81 4.90
C GLU A 74 -24.76 42.49 3.60
N VAL A 75 -24.95 41.69 2.55
CA VAL A 75 -25.71 42.12 1.38
C VAL A 75 -27.16 42.19 1.86
N HIS A 76 -27.50 43.26 2.57
CA HIS A 76 -28.87 43.71 2.67
C HIS A 76 -29.28 44.14 1.26
N LEU A 77 -29.80 43.20 0.49
CA LEU A 77 -30.66 43.53 -0.64
C LEU A 77 -31.87 44.26 -0.04
N GLU A 78 -31.82 45.59 -0.04
CA GLU A 78 -33.02 46.42 0.09
C GLU A 78 -33.91 46.11 -1.11
N VAL A 79 -34.78 45.11 -0.95
CA VAL A 79 -35.89 44.90 -1.86
C VAL A 79 -36.91 46.00 -1.54
N GLN A 80 -36.93 47.05 -2.37
CA GLN A 80 -38.08 47.94 -2.44
C GLN A 80 -39.32 47.08 -2.68
N LYS A 81 -40.25 47.09 -1.74
CA LYS A 81 -41.58 46.50 -1.93
C LYS A 81 -42.39 47.48 -2.78
N GLU A 82 -42.36 47.29 -4.10
CA GLU A 82 -43.45 47.76 -4.94
C GLU A 82 -44.60 46.75 -4.82
N ASP A 83 -45.76 47.25 -4.36
CA ASP A 83 -47.03 46.54 -4.31
C ASP A 83 -47.48 46.20 -5.74
N THR A 84 -46.97 45.09 -6.28
CA THR A 84 -47.55 44.45 -7.46
C THR A 84 -47.85 43.00 -7.14
N GLU A 85 -49.13 42.63 -7.28
CA GLU A 85 -49.59 41.27 -7.03
C GLU A 85 -48.76 40.26 -7.85
N PRO A 86 -48.17 39.24 -7.22
CA PRO A 86 -47.28 38.33 -7.89
C PRO A 86 -48.07 37.43 -8.84
N LYS A 87 -47.92 37.63 -10.15
CA LYS A 87 -48.21 36.56 -11.12
C LYS A 87 -47.17 35.46 -10.95
N ALA A 88 -47.62 34.33 -10.42
CA ALA A 88 -46.80 33.14 -10.24
C ALA A 88 -46.30 32.61 -11.59
N ILE A 89 -45.00 32.75 -11.85
CA ILE A 89 -44.31 31.93 -12.84
C ILE A 89 -43.85 30.67 -12.09
N PRO A 90 -44.29 29.45 -12.46
CA PRO A 90 -43.82 28.24 -11.82
C PRO A 90 -42.32 28.09 -12.09
N ARG A 91 -41.52 28.18 -11.02
CA ARG A 91 -40.07 28.01 -11.07
C ARG A 91 -39.79 26.56 -10.65
N ASP A 92 -39.62 25.67 -11.62
CA ASP A 92 -39.21 24.29 -11.35
C ASP A 92 -37.85 24.32 -10.66
N LYS A 93 -37.82 23.90 -9.39
CA LYS A 93 -36.56 23.76 -8.63
C LYS A 93 -35.79 22.60 -9.25
N PRO A 94 -34.54 22.79 -9.74
CA PRO A 94 -33.77 21.67 -10.26
C PRO A 94 -33.58 20.64 -9.15
N ASN A 95 -33.85 19.38 -9.48
CA ASN A 95 -33.91 18.29 -8.50
C ASN A 95 -32.50 17.84 -8.15
N TYR A 96 -31.80 18.62 -7.32
CA TYR A 96 -30.42 18.38 -6.90
C TYR A 96 -30.18 16.98 -6.32
N PHE A 97 -31.20 16.35 -5.74
CA PHE A 97 -31.13 14.98 -5.26
C PHE A 97 -30.74 13.98 -6.38
N ARG A 98 -31.22 14.18 -7.61
CA ARG A 98 -30.88 13.33 -8.77
C ARG A 98 -29.47 13.59 -9.31
N LEU A 99 -28.97 14.82 -9.17
CA LEU A 99 -27.60 15.20 -9.56
C LEU A 99 -26.58 14.66 -8.55
N PHE A 100 -26.83 14.82 -7.25
CA PHE A 100 -25.97 14.27 -6.20
C PHE A 100 -25.99 12.73 -6.17
N SER A 101 -27.13 12.08 -6.45
CA SER A 101 -27.18 10.61 -6.54
C SER A 101 -26.34 10.04 -7.69
N ALA A 102 -26.24 10.75 -8.82
CA ALA A 102 -25.44 10.31 -9.96
C ALA A 102 -23.92 10.43 -9.67
N LEU A 103 -23.49 11.49 -8.99
CA LEU A 103 -22.09 11.69 -8.59
C LEU A 103 -21.64 10.68 -7.54
N ALA A 104 -22.50 10.34 -6.57
CA ALA A 104 -22.21 9.31 -5.58
C ALA A 104 -22.03 7.93 -6.23
N ALA A 105 -22.82 7.58 -7.25
CA ALA A 105 -22.69 6.31 -7.96
C ALA A 105 -21.37 6.20 -8.75
N ILE A 106 -20.89 7.29 -9.36
CA ILE A 106 -19.60 7.33 -10.06
C ILE A 106 -18.46 7.17 -9.06
N PHE A 107 -18.52 7.84 -7.91
CA PHE A 107 -17.49 7.71 -6.87
C PHE A 107 -17.43 6.28 -6.30
N ILE A 108 -18.58 5.64 -6.08
CA ILE A 108 -18.63 4.23 -5.66
C ILE A 108 -18.07 3.31 -6.74
N MET A 109 -18.38 3.54 -8.02
CA MET A 109 -17.80 2.76 -9.12
C MET A 109 -16.29 2.95 -9.23
N ILE A 110 -15.77 4.16 -9.03
CA ILE A 110 -14.32 4.43 -9.01
C ILE A 110 -13.65 3.78 -7.81
N LEU A 111 -14.25 3.86 -6.61
CA LEU A 111 -13.74 3.17 -5.42
C LEU A 111 -13.77 1.65 -5.58
N ALA A 112 -14.84 1.10 -6.15
CA ALA A 112 -14.96 -0.32 -6.44
C ALA A 112 -13.97 -0.75 -7.52
N ALA A 113 -13.79 0.03 -8.58
CA ALA A 113 -12.79 -0.21 -9.61
C ALA A 113 -11.37 -0.11 -9.03
N TYR A 114 -11.11 0.88 -8.17
CA TYR A 114 -9.85 1.02 -7.47
C TYR A 114 -9.60 -0.18 -6.57
N PHE A 115 -10.58 -0.65 -5.80
CA PHE A 115 -10.43 -1.83 -4.95
C PHE A 115 -10.26 -3.13 -5.76
N LEU A 116 -10.88 -3.23 -6.93
CA LEU A 116 -10.73 -4.37 -7.85
C LEU A 116 -9.39 -4.34 -8.61
N LEU A 117 -8.87 -3.16 -8.93
CA LEU A 117 -7.62 -2.97 -9.69
C LEU A 117 -6.37 -2.87 -8.80
N PHE A 118 -6.51 -2.31 -7.59
CA PHE A 118 -5.46 -2.14 -6.58
C PHE A 118 -5.73 -3.06 -5.37
N ARG A 119 -5.97 -4.35 -5.64
CA ARG A 119 -5.93 -5.36 -4.59
C ARG A 119 -4.49 -5.44 -4.10
N ALA A 120 -4.25 -5.12 -2.83
CA ALA A 120 -2.92 -5.25 -2.24
C ALA A 120 -2.40 -6.68 -2.50
N ALA A 121 -1.15 -6.79 -2.93
CA ALA A 121 -0.48 -8.07 -3.01
C ALA A 121 -0.65 -8.80 -1.67
N ASP A 122 -0.99 -10.08 -1.72
CA ASP A 122 -1.09 -10.95 -0.55
C ASP A 122 -0.01 -12.03 -0.64
N PRO A 123 1.27 -11.68 -0.35
CA PRO A 123 2.38 -12.61 -0.44
C PRO A 123 2.19 -13.80 0.49
N GLN A 124 1.69 -13.53 1.70
CA GLN A 124 1.44 -14.56 2.70
C GLN A 124 0.35 -15.53 2.23
N GLY A 125 -0.76 -15.04 1.68
CA GLY A 125 -1.81 -15.90 1.13
C GLY A 125 -1.35 -16.75 -0.06
N LEU A 126 -0.45 -16.24 -0.91
CA LEU A 126 0.17 -17.04 -1.98
C LEU A 126 1.02 -18.18 -1.41
N ALA A 127 1.82 -17.88 -0.40
CA ALA A 127 2.67 -18.85 0.26
C ALA A 127 1.83 -19.90 1.02
N GLU A 128 0.85 -19.48 1.82
CA GLU A 128 -0.04 -20.37 2.56
C GLU A 128 -0.77 -21.35 1.63
N LYS A 129 -1.24 -20.86 0.48
CA LYS A 129 -1.85 -21.72 -0.54
C LYS A 129 -0.86 -22.76 -1.07
N TYR A 130 0.35 -22.33 -1.41
CA TYR A 130 1.38 -23.25 -1.89
C TYR A 130 1.76 -24.31 -0.85
N TYR A 131 1.89 -23.91 0.42
CA TYR A 131 2.12 -24.82 1.53
C TYR A 131 1.02 -25.88 1.61
N ALA A 132 -0.25 -25.44 1.59
CA ALA A 132 -1.41 -26.32 1.66
C ALA A 132 -1.47 -27.33 0.52
N GLU A 133 -1.08 -26.93 -0.68
CA GLU A 133 -1.14 -27.77 -1.89
C GLU A 133 0.06 -28.72 -2.03
N ASN A 134 1.25 -28.35 -1.54
CA ASN A 134 2.49 -29.05 -1.89
C ASN A 134 3.29 -29.60 -0.70
N LEU A 135 3.09 -29.07 0.51
CA LEU A 135 4.01 -29.30 1.63
C LEU A 135 3.32 -29.85 2.89
N VAL A 136 1.99 -29.99 2.90
CA VAL A 136 1.27 -30.63 4.03
C VAL A 136 1.62 -32.11 4.15
N GLU A 137 1.80 -32.78 3.01
CA GLU A 137 2.24 -34.17 2.95
C GLU A 137 3.45 -34.26 2.02
N LEU A 138 4.56 -34.75 2.56
CA LEU A 138 5.78 -35.00 1.80
C LEU A 138 5.67 -36.35 1.10
N SER A 139 6.05 -36.36 -0.17
CA SER A 139 6.14 -37.61 -0.94
C SER A 139 7.20 -38.52 -0.32
N GLN A 140 6.82 -39.77 -0.05
CA GLN A 140 7.78 -40.81 0.32
C GLN A 140 8.65 -41.12 -0.90
N THR A 141 9.97 -41.15 -0.72
CA THR A 141 10.87 -41.63 -1.76
C THR A 141 11.05 -43.13 -1.59
N MET A 142 11.36 -43.85 -2.67
CA MET A 142 11.55 -45.30 -2.64
C MET A 142 12.88 -45.63 -1.94
N GLY A 143 12.90 -45.52 -0.61
CA GLY A 143 13.99 -45.91 0.29
C GLY A 143 13.57 -47.07 1.19
N SER A 144 14.53 -47.75 1.81
CA SER A 144 14.25 -48.75 2.85
C SER A 144 13.62 -48.10 4.08
N THR A 145 12.79 -48.82 4.83
CA THR A 145 12.21 -48.33 6.11
C THR A 145 13.28 -47.95 7.17
N GLU A 146 14.53 -48.37 6.97
CA GLU A 146 15.68 -48.02 7.82
C GLU A 146 16.38 -46.71 7.40
N ASP A 147 15.95 -46.07 6.32
CA ASP A 147 16.48 -44.76 5.90
C ASP A 147 15.94 -43.65 6.81
N LEU A 148 16.84 -42.94 7.49
CA LEU A 148 16.53 -41.82 8.38
C LEU A 148 15.68 -40.76 7.69
N ILE A 149 15.88 -40.54 6.38
CA ILE A 149 15.06 -39.60 5.61
C ILE A 149 13.60 -40.07 5.53
N GLN A 150 13.36 -41.37 5.27
CA GLN A 150 11.99 -41.91 5.23
C GLN A 150 11.32 -41.87 6.60
N LEU A 151 12.07 -42.16 7.67
CA LEU A 151 11.54 -42.06 9.04
C LEU A 151 11.17 -40.63 9.39
N GLY A 152 12.00 -39.66 9.01
CA GLY A 152 11.72 -38.23 9.17
C GLY A 152 10.49 -37.78 8.37
N ILE A 153 10.38 -38.16 7.11
CA ILE A 153 9.21 -37.88 6.27
C ILE A 153 7.93 -38.50 6.86
N ALA A 154 8.01 -39.74 7.35
CA ALA A 154 6.87 -40.41 7.97
C ALA A 154 6.42 -39.71 9.26
N ALA A 155 7.35 -39.22 10.07
CA ALA A 155 7.04 -38.41 11.26
C ALA A 155 6.45 -37.04 10.88
N TYR A 156 7.01 -36.38 9.87
CA TYR A 156 6.48 -35.12 9.32
C TYR A 156 5.02 -35.26 8.86
N ASN A 157 4.72 -36.31 8.10
CA ASN A 157 3.37 -36.57 7.59
C ASN A 157 2.37 -36.91 8.72
N GLN A 158 2.87 -37.42 9.85
CA GLN A 158 2.10 -37.58 11.09
C GLN A 158 1.96 -36.28 11.89
N LYS A 159 2.52 -35.17 11.40
CA LYS A 159 2.60 -33.85 12.05
C LYS A 159 3.40 -33.86 13.35
N ASP A 160 4.24 -34.87 13.54
CA ASP A 160 5.23 -34.94 14.63
C ASP A 160 6.54 -34.33 14.13
N TYR A 161 6.53 -33.01 13.95
CA TYR A 161 7.66 -32.27 13.36
C TYR A 161 8.90 -32.33 14.24
N GLN A 162 8.74 -32.37 15.57
CA GLN A 162 9.86 -32.52 16.50
C GLN A 162 10.57 -33.86 16.30
N ARG A 163 9.81 -34.96 16.14
CA ARG A 163 10.41 -36.26 15.84
C ARG A 163 11.01 -36.30 14.44
N ALA A 164 10.37 -35.65 13.47
CA ALA A 164 10.93 -35.52 12.12
C ALA A 164 12.31 -34.85 12.16
N GLN A 165 12.44 -33.76 12.92
CA GLN A 165 13.71 -33.07 13.13
C GLN A 165 14.79 -33.97 13.74
N VAL A 166 14.44 -34.82 14.71
CA VAL A 166 15.41 -35.79 15.28
C VAL A 166 15.99 -36.68 14.18
N TYR A 167 15.14 -37.28 13.33
CA TYR A 167 15.61 -38.14 12.24
C TYR A 167 16.43 -37.40 11.19
N PHE A 168 16.00 -36.19 10.79
CA PHE A 168 16.77 -35.38 9.85
C PHE A 168 18.11 -34.94 10.42
N GLN A 169 18.15 -34.59 11.71
CA GLN A 169 19.40 -34.23 12.39
C GLN A 169 20.35 -35.43 12.50
N GLU A 170 19.84 -36.63 12.77
CA GLU A 170 20.64 -37.86 12.74
C GLU A 170 21.20 -38.12 11.33
N ALA A 171 20.41 -37.87 10.28
CA ALA A 171 20.88 -37.98 8.90
C ALA A 171 22.01 -36.96 8.60
N LEU A 172 21.88 -35.73 9.10
CA LEU A 172 22.92 -34.68 8.99
C LEU A 172 24.19 -34.99 9.79
N VAL A 173 24.08 -35.77 10.87
CA VAL A 173 25.26 -36.25 11.61
C VAL A 173 26.02 -37.29 10.77
N GLN A 174 25.33 -38.11 9.98
CA GLN A 174 25.97 -39.09 9.09
C GLN A 174 26.56 -38.44 7.84
N ASP A 175 25.83 -37.50 7.24
CA ASP A 175 26.25 -36.71 6.11
C ASP A 175 25.73 -35.27 6.24
N ASN A 176 26.62 -34.38 6.65
CA ASN A 176 26.29 -32.97 6.89
C ASN A 176 25.98 -32.16 5.62
N LYS A 177 26.11 -32.77 4.43
CA LYS A 177 25.75 -32.15 3.15
C LYS A 177 24.61 -32.88 2.46
N ASN A 178 23.90 -33.76 3.17
CA ASN A 178 22.74 -34.44 2.63
C ASN A 178 21.63 -33.42 2.32
N SER A 179 21.43 -33.14 1.03
CA SER A 179 20.49 -32.12 0.57
C SER A 179 19.05 -32.40 0.97
N ASP A 180 18.65 -33.68 1.02
CA ASP A 180 17.30 -34.06 1.44
C ASP A 180 17.11 -33.83 2.94
N ALA A 181 18.09 -34.19 3.76
CA ALA A 181 18.06 -33.94 5.21
C ALA A 181 17.93 -32.43 5.51
N ILE A 182 18.73 -31.59 4.84
CA ILE A 182 18.68 -30.12 4.99
C ILE A 182 17.31 -29.59 4.55
N LYS A 183 16.84 -30.01 3.38
CA LYS A 183 15.54 -29.60 2.82
C LYS A 183 14.39 -29.95 3.77
N TYR A 184 14.32 -31.18 4.25
CA TYR A 184 13.22 -31.63 5.08
C TYR A 184 13.31 -31.09 6.51
N SER A 185 14.51 -30.84 7.05
CA SER A 185 14.67 -30.11 8.31
C SER A 185 14.15 -28.68 8.19
N GLY A 186 14.47 -27.97 7.09
CA GLY A 186 13.92 -26.63 6.83
C GLY A 186 12.39 -26.63 6.74
N LEU A 187 11.80 -27.63 6.08
CA LEU A 187 10.35 -27.80 5.99
C LEU A 187 9.72 -28.10 7.35
N ALA A 188 10.32 -28.96 8.17
CA ALA A 188 9.83 -29.23 9.51
C ALA A 188 9.86 -27.97 10.40
N TYR A 189 10.94 -27.17 10.36
CA TYR A 189 11.01 -25.89 11.06
C TYR A 189 9.92 -24.93 10.59
N LEU A 190 9.68 -24.86 9.28
CA LEU A 190 8.61 -24.06 8.71
C LEU A 190 7.23 -24.48 9.24
N SER A 191 6.96 -25.79 9.32
CA SER A 191 5.71 -26.33 9.85
C SER A 191 5.49 -26.00 11.34
N GLU A 192 6.58 -25.86 12.09
CA GLU A 192 6.59 -25.41 13.49
C GLU A 192 6.54 -23.89 13.62
N LYS A 193 6.55 -23.15 12.50
CA LYS A 193 6.66 -21.68 12.43
C LYS A 193 7.97 -21.13 12.97
N GLU A 194 9.01 -21.95 13.02
CA GLU A 194 10.38 -21.55 13.32
C GLU A 194 11.04 -20.99 12.05
N TYR A 195 10.54 -19.83 11.60
CA TYR A 195 10.91 -19.27 10.29
C TYR A 195 12.40 -18.96 10.15
N ASP A 196 13.07 -18.51 11.21
CA ASP A 196 14.51 -18.21 11.17
C ASP A 196 15.35 -19.47 10.93
N ASN A 197 15.02 -20.56 11.62
CA ASN A 197 15.68 -21.85 11.46
C ASN A 197 15.42 -22.43 10.07
N ALA A 198 14.18 -22.31 9.57
CA ALA A 198 13.83 -22.71 8.21
C ALA A 198 14.62 -21.91 7.16
N ILE A 199 14.69 -20.58 7.30
CA ILE A 199 15.47 -19.71 6.40
C ILE A 199 16.94 -20.12 6.39
N ALA A 200 17.54 -20.38 7.56
CA ALA A 200 18.93 -20.80 7.66
C ALA A 200 19.17 -22.15 6.94
N ALA A 201 18.30 -23.13 7.15
CA ALA A 201 18.38 -24.42 6.45
C ALA A 201 18.25 -24.27 4.93
N PHE A 202 17.33 -23.43 4.45
CA PHE A 202 17.17 -23.20 3.01
C PHE A 202 18.32 -22.40 2.38
N GLN A 203 18.95 -21.49 3.13
CA GLN A 203 20.19 -20.83 2.72
C GLN A 203 21.35 -21.83 2.61
N GLU A 204 21.46 -22.75 3.57
CA GLU A 204 22.45 -23.82 3.52
C GLU A 204 22.22 -24.70 2.29
N LEU A 205 20.98 -25.14 2.05
CA LEU A 205 20.60 -25.91 0.87
C LEU A 205 20.96 -25.16 -0.43
N ALA A 206 20.64 -23.87 -0.51
CA ALA A 206 20.97 -23.03 -1.66
C ALA A 206 22.49 -22.87 -1.90
N SER A 207 23.31 -23.08 -0.87
CA SER A 207 24.77 -22.97 -0.93
C SER A 207 25.48 -24.27 -1.35
N LEU A 208 24.77 -25.40 -1.35
CA LEU A 208 25.34 -26.69 -1.73
C LEU A 208 25.73 -26.70 -3.22
N PRO A 209 26.99 -27.05 -3.54
CA PRO A 209 27.45 -27.16 -4.92
C PRO A 209 26.88 -28.41 -5.60
N ASP A 210 26.83 -28.38 -6.94
CA ASP A 210 26.61 -29.55 -7.82
C ASP A 210 25.25 -30.27 -7.67
N LEU A 211 24.24 -29.63 -7.07
CA LEU A 211 22.86 -30.10 -7.13
C LEU A 211 22.29 -29.89 -8.54
N PHE A 212 21.84 -30.96 -9.19
CA PHE A 212 21.16 -30.88 -10.48
C PHE A 212 19.88 -30.02 -10.42
N SER A 213 19.21 -30.02 -9.27
CA SER A 213 18.03 -29.24 -8.98
C SER A 213 18.11 -28.77 -7.53
N ASN A 214 18.07 -27.46 -7.31
CA ASN A 214 18.22 -26.87 -5.97
C ASN A 214 17.05 -25.93 -5.64
N PRO A 215 16.12 -26.35 -4.76
CA PRO A 215 14.98 -25.53 -4.37
C PRO A 215 15.28 -24.57 -3.22
N GLY A 216 16.53 -24.49 -2.74
CA GLY A 216 16.89 -23.72 -1.53
C GLY A 216 16.52 -22.24 -1.63
N LEU A 217 16.85 -21.56 -2.73
CA LEU A 217 16.48 -20.15 -2.92
C LEU A 217 14.97 -19.96 -2.97
N PHE A 218 14.26 -20.85 -3.66
CA PHE A 218 12.80 -20.79 -3.74
C PHE A 218 12.16 -20.96 -2.36
N TYR A 219 12.58 -21.97 -1.59
CA TYR A 219 12.06 -22.20 -0.24
C TYR A 219 12.45 -21.09 0.74
N GLN A 220 13.62 -20.46 0.57
CA GLN A 220 14.00 -19.28 1.35
C GLN A 220 13.04 -18.12 1.10
N ALA A 221 12.79 -17.77 -0.17
CA ALA A 221 11.85 -16.69 -0.52
C ALA A 221 10.42 -16.99 -0.06
N PHE A 222 9.97 -18.22 -0.27
CA PHE A 222 8.70 -18.72 0.21
C PHE A 222 8.56 -18.59 1.74
N THR A 223 9.60 -18.95 2.50
CA THR A 223 9.59 -18.83 3.97
C THR A 223 9.51 -17.38 4.42
N LEU A 224 10.21 -16.46 3.74
CA LEU A 224 10.09 -15.02 4.00
C LEU A 224 8.66 -14.53 3.74
N MET A 225 8.01 -15.00 2.67
CA MET A 225 6.60 -14.68 2.39
C MET A 225 5.65 -15.24 3.46
N MET A 226 5.92 -16.43 4.00
CA MET A 226 5.17 -17.01 5.12
C MET A 226 5.36 -16.23 6.42
N ARG A 227 6.59 -15.79 6.71
CA ARG A 227 6.93 -15.03 7.92
C ARG A 227 6.30 -13.63 7.91
N ASN A 228 6.26 -12.99 6.74
CA ASN A 228 5.57 -11.72 6.48
C ASN A 228 5.96 -10.58 7.44
N GLU A 229 7.24 -10.52 7.84
CA GLU A 229 7.77 -9.42 8.64
C GLU A 229 8.19 -8.21 7.76
N SER A 230 8.47 -7.08 8.42
CA SER A 230 8.92 -5.88 7.71
C SER A 230 10.23 -6.15 6.94
N GLY A 231 10.19 -5.93 5.63
CA GLY A 231 11.32 -6.17 4.73
C GLY A 231 11.43 -7.58 4.16
N ASP A 232 10.62 -8.53 4.62
CA ASP A 232 10.62 -9.90 4.09
C ASP A 232 10.15 -9.95 2.64
N LEU A 233 9.11 -9.20 2.32
CA LEU A 233 8.58 -9.15 0.95
C LEU A 233 9.64 -8.67 -0.04
N GLU A 234 10.36 -7.59 0.28
CA GLU A 234 11.41 -7.06 -0.59
C GLU A 234 12.55 -8.07 -0.77
N ARG A 235 12.96 -8.73 0.32
CA ARG A 235 13.97 -9.80 0.26
C ARG A 235 13.48 -11.00 -0.55
N ALA A 236 12.23 -11.40 -0.36
CA ALA A 236 11.61 -12.51 -1.09
C ALA A 236 11.57 -12.19 -2.59
N LYS A 237 11.13 -10.99 -2.99
CA LYS A 237 11.13 -10.56 -4.40
C LYS A 237 12.51 -10.69 -5.05
N LEU A 238 13.55 -10.15 -4.40
CA LEU A 238 14.92 -10.24 -4.90
C LEU A 238 15.40 -11.70 -5.06
N ILE A 239 15.05 -12.56 -4.12
CA ILE A 239 15.42 -13.98 -4.21
C ILE A 239 14.61 -14.69 -5.30
N LEU A 240 13.30 -14.40 -5.45
CA LEU A 240 12.46 -14.97 -6.51
C LEU A 240 12.94 -14.54 -7.90
N GLU A 241 13.35 -13.28 -8.08
CA GLU A 241 13.97 -12.80 -9.32
C GLU A 241 15.21 -13.62 -9.65
N ARG A 242 16.09 -13.83 -8.66
CA ARG A 242 17.26 -14.70 -8.83
C ARG A 242 16.89 -16.14 -9.20
N VAL A 243 15.87 -16.71 -8.58
CA VAL A 243 15.38 -18.08 -8.91
C VAL A 243 14.93 -18.15 -10.37
N VAL A 244 14.25 -17.12 -10.88
CA VAL A 244 13.83 -17.04 -12.28
C VAL A 244 15.03 -16.86 -13.22
N ASP A 245 15.92 -15.92 -12.91
CA ASP A 245 17.09 -15.58 -13.74
C ASP A 245 18.06 -16.74 -13.89
N GLN A 246 18.26 -17.50 -12.81
CA GLN A 246 19.14 -18.67 -12.77
C GLN A 246 18.44 -19.95 -13.25
N ASN A 247 17.13 -19.87 -13.55
CA ASN A 247 16.29 -21.01 -13.92
C ASN A 247 16.38 -22.17 -12.91
N GLU A 248 16.41 -21.81 -11.62
CA GLU A 248 16.51 -22.76 -10.51
C GLU A 248 15.18 -23.49 -10.30
N GLU A 249 15.19 -24.51 -9.45
CA GLU A 249 13.96 -25.22 -9.07
C GLU A 249 12.95 -24.24 -8.44
N GLY A 250 11.72 -24.26 -8.94
CA GLY A 250 10.67 -23.32 -8.54
C GLY A 250 10.56 -22.07 -9.42
N SER A 251 11.39 -21.89 -10.45
CA SER A 251 11.36 -20.73 -11.37
C SER A 251 9.98 -20.40 -11.93
N ARG A 252 9.23 -21.41 -12.38
CA ARG A 252 7.85 -21.23 -12.89
C ARG A 252 6.93 -20.63 -11.83
N GLN A 253 7.02 -21.13 -10.59
CA GLN A 253 6.17 -20.65 -9.50
C GLN A 253 6.61 -19.25 -9.04
N ALA A 254 7.92 -19.01 -8.98
CA ALA A 254 8.49 -17.71 -8.67
C ALA A 254 8.04 -16.64 -9.67
N GLN A 255 8.06 -16.94 -10.97
CA GLN A 255 7.56 -16.04 -12.02
C GLN A 255 6.06 -15.73 -11.85
N GLU A 256 5.25 -16.74 -11.52
CA GLU A 256 3.83 -16.53 -11.25
C GLU A 256 3.60 -15.62 -10.04
N TRP A 257 4.37 -15.80 -8.96
CA TRP A 257 4.26 -14.96 -7.77
C TRP A 257 4.73 -13.54 -8.04
N LEU A 258 5.86 -13.34 -8.70
CA LEU A 258 6.35 -12.00 -9.08
C LEU A 258 5.33 -11.22 -9.91
N GLY A 259 4.51 -11.88 -10.74
CA GLY A 259 3.42 -11.22 -11.48
C GLY A 259 2.22 -10.79 -10.62
N LYS A 260 2.11 -11.27 -9.38
CA LYS A 260 1.03 -10.97 -8.43
C LYS A 260 1.46 -10.08 -7.25
N LEU A 261 2.77 -9.89 -7.08
CA LEU A 261 3.40 -9.13 -6.00
C LEU A 261 3.76 -7.71 -6.44
#